data_AF-A0A0G0R8U8-F1
#
_entry.id   AF-A0A0G0R8U8-F1
#
_cell.length_a   1.000
_cell.length_b   1.000
_cell.length_c   1.000
_cell.angle_alpha   90.00
_cell.angle_beta   90.00
_cell.angle_gamma   90.00
#
_symmetry.space_group_name_H-M   'P 1'
#
loop_
_entity.id
_entity.type
_entity.pdbx_description
1 polymer ?
#
loop_
_entity_poly.entity_id
_entity_poly.type
_entity_poly.pdbx_seq_one_letter_code
_entity_poly.pdbx_strand_id
1 'polypeptide(L)'
;MFERFTESKPIESKEATIKNLAREMLERFRARFKKGEKTEHIEEPVSLSEPVITEDVEVTAEEEKPEVVPEPQETEKSESTELLEPKTVEKAKPIKKERERKTDRGTFESVATNNYFEGWDEDIELKGNPEIKEQIRQNIIQAEKANRERYEYAAADLGVSVEEFKARLQAKIEDMVKRSNFFRATQFEILEKIMNVDGRWKSQFETGTSQGTPNPGFRAASEMRMFGFNKISDFNMPITTYGAEIPEAVLQNNKERRPIYGYFSDEEHGAINSYGKIPPPTNVSSYGTINFKIKKEKALKKATLTFHDSLSPSNGWPPTPAAKPHFTSFRLSYFGGKILNELKSSSVTNWNENYTEVQYHDGLTMDDVESIHVSTHNGVYPEEIKEIRRIFKEYKEQHPESTIQLIEF
;
A
#
# COMPACT_ATOMS: atom_id res chain seq x y z
N MET A 1 -8.91 51.90 61.06
CA MET A 1 -8.16 50.64 60.83
C MET A 1 -8.09 50.49 59.32
N PHE A 2 -6.95 50.82 58.72
CA PHE A 2 -6.75 50.89 57.26
C PHE A 2 -6.32 49.52 56.73
N GLU A 3 -7.13 48.92 55.86
CA GLU A 3 -6.72 47.73 55.09
C GLU A 3 -6.21 48.16 53.70
N ARG A 4 -5.06 47.57 53.35
CA ARG A 4 -4.28 47.85 52.13
C ARG A 4 -4.88 47.09 50.95
N PHE A 5 -5.13 47.80 49.86
CA PHE A 5 -5.28 47.20 48.52
C PHE A 5 -3.89 46.82 47.99
N THR A 6 -3.71 45.55 47.61
CA THR A 6 -2.55 45.06 46.86
C THR A 6 -2.84 45.10 45.36
N GLU A 7 -1.98 45.79 44.61
CA GLU A 7 -1.98 45.85 43.15
C GLU A 7 -1.65 44.48 42.53
N SER A 8 -2.52 43.99 41.64
CA SER A 8 -2.25 42.83 40.80
C SER A 8 -1.39 43.23 39.59
N LYS A 9 -0.25 42.56 39.41
CA LYS A 9 0.61 42.72 38.22
C LYS A 9 -0.11 42.27 36.93
N PRO A 10 0.13 42.93 35.79
CA PRO A 10 -0.48 42.54 34.52
C PRO A 10 0.10 41.21 34.03
N ILE A 11 -0.78 40.32 33.59
CA ILE A 11 -0.44 39.05 32.94
C ILE A 11 0.08 39.38 31.53
N GLU A 12 1.35 39.06 31.26
CA GLU A 12 1.91 39.16 29.91
C GLU A 12 1.17 38.24 28.95
N SER A 13 0.71 38.79 27.82
CA SER A 13 -0.08 38.07 26.84
C SER A 13 0.75 37.00 26.12
N LYS A 14 0.23 35.76 26.09
CA LYS A 14 0.81 34.59 25.39
C LYS A 14 1.21 34.82 23.92
N GLU A 15 0.68 35.86 23.27
CA GLU A 15 1.06 36.25 21.90
C GLU A 15 2.53 36.72 21.78
N ALA A 16 3.09 37.34 22.81
CA ALA A 16 4.47 37.81 22.78
C ALA A 16 5.46 36.63 22.74
N THR A 17 5.11 35.52 23.39
CA THR A 17 5.94 34.30 23.48
C THR A 17 5.99 33.56 22.14
N ILE A 18 4.88 33.48 21.41
CA ILE A 18 4.80 32.78 20.11
C ILE A 18 5.57 33.56 19.03
N LYS A 19 5.48 34.89 19.01
CA LYS A 19 6.24 35.73 18.06
C LYS A 19 7.75 35.62 18.27
N ASN A 20 8.20 35.54 19.53
CA ASN A 20 9.62 35.36 19.84
C ASN A 20 10.12 33.98 19.43
N LEU A 21 9.33 32.92 19.68
CA LEU A 21 9.68 31.55 19.26
C LEU A 21 9.77 31.43 17.74
N ALA A 22 8.82 32.02 16.99
CA ALA A 22 8.84 32.02 15.53
C ALA A 22 10.05 32.77 14.96
N ARG A 23 10.45 33.90 15.58
CA ARG A 23 11.63 34.66 15.18
C ARG A 23 12.92 33.85 15.41
N GLU A 24 13.03 33.16 16.54
CA GLU A 24 14.21 32.36 16.88
C GLU A 24 14.37 31.15 15.94
N MET A 25 13.27 30.49 15.57
CA MET A 25 13.28 29.39 14.58
C MET A 25 13.75 29.87 13.20
N LEU A 26 13.30 31.06 12.77
CA LEU A 26 13.67 31.63 11.48
C LEU A 26 15.16 32.02 11.42
N GLU A 27 15.72 32.51 12.52
CA GLU A 27 17.15 32.82 12.61
C GLU A 27 18.02 31.56 12.57
N ARG A 28 17.63 30.50 13.29
CA ARG A 28 18.32 29.19 13.24
C ARG A 28 18.28 28.58 11.84
N PHE A 29 17.16 28.72 11.14
CA PHE A 29 17.04 28.28 9.74
C PHE A 29 18.01 29.05 8.83
N ARG A 30 18.03 30.39 8.89
CA ARG A 30 18.92 31.23 8.08
C ARG A 30 20.40 30.97 8.36
N ALA A 31 20.77 30.69 9.61
CA ALA A 31 22.15 30.38 9.98
C ALA A 31 22.67 29.09 9.33
N ARG A 32 21.81 28.09 9.12
CA ARG A 32 22.18 26.83 8.45
C ARG A 32 22.52 27.01 6.98
N PHE A 33 21.86 27.95 6.29
CA PHE A 33 22.09 28.18 4.85
C PHE A 33 23.22 29.16 4.55
N LYS A 34 23.65 29.99 5.51
CA LYS A 34 24.80 30.89 5.33
C LYS A 34 26.17 30.18 5.36
N LYS A 35 26.24 28.90 5.74
CA LYS A 35 27.52 28.19 5.89
C LYS A 35 27.98 27.46 4.61
N GLY A 36 27.25 27.58 3.51
CA GLY A 36 27.49 26.82 2.27
C GLY A 36 28.23 27.54 1.13
N GLU A 37 28.50 28.84 1.22
CA GLU A 37 29.13 29.60 0.12
C GLU A 37 30.53 30.10 0.50
N LYS A 38 31.50 29.19 0.53
CA LYS A 38 32.92 29.53 0.27
C LYS A 38 33.62 28.31 -0.34
N THR A 39 33.59 28.23 -1.67
CA THR A 39 34.50 27.40 -2.45
C THR A 39 35.49 28.34 -3.14
N GLU A 40 36.72 28.37 -2.63
CA GLU A 40 37.86 29.00 -3.30
C GLU A 40 38.47 28.00 -4.29
N HIS A 41 38.74 28.50 -5.49
CA HIS A 41 39.57 27.86 -6.51
C HIS A 41 41.02 27.75 -6.03
N ILE A 42 41.59 26.55 -6.05
CA ILE A 42 43.05 26.36 -6.11
C ILE A 42 43.35 25.28 -7.15
N GLU A 43 44.15 25.67 -8.14
CA GLU A 43 44.75 24.81 -9.15
C GLU A 43 46.03 24.14 -8.61
N GLU A 44 46.24 22.90 -9.09
CA GLU A 44 47.51 22.23 -9.34
C GLU A 44 48.27 21.44 -8.23
N PRO A 45 49.06 20.42 -8.65
CA PRO A 45 49.03 19.07 -8.09
C PRO A 45 50.28 18.73 -7.26
N VAL A 46 50.35 17.52 -6.66
CA VAL A 46 51.53 16.62 -6.59
C VAL A 46 51.39 15.52 -5.51
N SER A 47 51.83 14.31 -5.92
CA SER A 47 52.43 13.18 -5.18
C SER A 47 51.64 12.35 -4.17
N LEU A 48 51.64 11.05 -4.48
CA LEU A 48 51.37 9.90 -3.62
C LEU A 48 52.50 9.68 -2.60
N SER A 49 52.16 9.44 -1.33
CA SER A 49 52.89 8.54 -0.44
C SER A 49 52.07 8.18 0.81
N GLU A 50 51.78 6.87 0.94
CA GLU A 50 51.61 5.99 2.12
C GLU A 50 50.67 6.33 3.31
N PRO A 51 50.03 5.30 3.92
CA PRO A 51 49.02 5.46 4.96
C PRO A 51 49.63 5.50 6.38
N VAL A 52 49.06 6.37 7.23
CA VAL A 52 49.32 6.41 8.68
C VAL A 52 48.13 5.80 9.42
N ILE A 53 48.46 4.90 10.33
CA ILE A 53 47.60 4.21 11.30
C ILE A 53 47.25 5.17 12.44
N THR A 54 45.97 5.20 12.86
CA THR A 54 45.49 5.68 14.17
C THR A 54 44.18 4.94 14.46
N GLU A 55 44.17 3.95 15.36
CA GLU A 55 44.00 4.04 16.82
C GLU A 55 42.56 4.26 17.28
N ASP A 56 42.13 3.31 18.10
CA ASP A 56 40.81 3.07 18.66
C ASP A 56 40.37 4.17 19.65
N VAL A 57 39.10 4.57 19.56
CA VAL A 57 38.43 5.39 20.58
C VAL A 57 37.36 4.54 21.25
N GLU A 58 37.61 4.15 22.50
CA GLU A 58 36.63 3.63 23.45
C GLU A 58 35.59 4.70 23.75
N VAL A 59 34.31 4.36 23.60
CA VAL A 59 33.17 5.17 24.06
C VAL A 59 32.49 4.40 25.18
N THR A 60 32.64 4.88 26.41
CA THR A 60 31.88 4.44 27.58
C THR A 60 30.48 5.05 27.55
N ALA A 61 29.45 4.20 27.54
CA ALA A 61 28.04 4.60 27.65
C ALA A 61 27.60 4.58 29.11
N GLU A 62 27.07 5.70 29.60
CA GLU A 62 26.36 5.80 30.88
C GLU A 62 24.89 5.41 30.69
N GLU A 63 24.40 4.47 31.50
CA GLU A 63 23.01 4.02 31.56
C GLU A 63 22.16 5.01 32.38
N GLU A 64 21.16 5.64 31.75
CA GLU A 64 20.07 6.30 32.46
C GLU A 64 18.89 5.33 32.69
N LYS A 65 18.44 5.25 33.95
CA LYS A 65 17.28 4.47 34.39
C LYS A 65 15.96 5.13 33.94
N PRO A 66 14.96 4.36 33.50
CA PRO A 66 13.66 4.92 33.16
C PRO A 66 12.77 5.16 34.39
N GLU A 67 12.05 6.28 34.31
CA GLU A 67 11.08 6.80 35.26
C GLU A 67 9.73 6.06 35.15
N VAL A 68 9.08 5.84 36.29
CA VAL A 68 7.85 5.03 36.46
C VAL A 68 6.61 5.84 36.03
N VAL A 69 5.86 5.30 35.07
CA VAL A 69 4.57 5.86 34.61
C VAL A 69 3.42 5.21 35.41
N PRO A 70 2.45 5.98 35.96
CA PRO A 70 1.30 5.43 36.66
C PRO A 70 0.15 5.00 35.71
N GLU A 71 -0.55 3.94 36.13
CA GLU A 71 -1.72 3.32 35.47
C GLU A 71 -2.91 4.27 35.28
N PRO A 72 -3.69 4.14 34.18
CA PRO A 72 -4.96 4.82 34.04
C PRO A 72 -6.12 4.01 34.64
N GLN A 73 -6.99 4.73 35.34
CA GLN A 73 -8.22 4.23 35.99
C GLN A 73 -9.32 3.87 34.98
N GLU A 74 -10.04 2.79 35.30
CA GLU A 74 -11.27 2.34 34.66
C GLU A 74 -12.39 3.39 34.77
N THR A 75 -13.12 3.61 33.68
CA THR A 75 -14.42 4.29 33.68
C THR A 75 -15.43 3.59 32.78
N GLU A 76 -16.69 3.79 33.14
CA GLU A 76 -17.82 2.87 33.05
C GLU A 76 -18.61 2.89 31.72
N LYS A 77 -19.18 1.71 31.45
CA LYS A 77 -20.52 1.34 30.91
C LYS A 77 -21.42 2.34 30.16
N SER A 78 -22.16 1.68 29.25
CA SER A 78 -23.43 2.01 28.56
C SER A 78 -23.25 2.82 27.27
N GLU A 79 -23.82 2.45 26.13
CA GLU A 79 -25.26 2.24 25.89
C GLU A 79 -25.59 1.09 24.91
N SER A 80 -26.84 0.63 25.05
CA SER A 80 -27.54 -0.43 24.33
C SER A 80 -27.69 -0.18 22.83
N THR A 81 -27.27 -1.14 22.02
CA THR A 81 -27.53 -1.18 20.57
C THR A 81 -28.79 -1.98 20.27
N GLU A 82 -29.73 -1.33 19.60
CA GLU A 82 -31.01 -1.85 19.12
C GLU A 82 -30.78 -2.87 17.99
N LEU A 83 -31.35 -4.07 18.15
CA LEU A 83 -31.21 -5.19 17.22
C LEU A 83 -32.03 -4.95 15.95
N LEU A 84 -31.34 -4.68 14.83
CA LEU A 84 -31.93 -4.73 13.49
C LEU A 84 -32.09 -6.18 13.02
N GLU A 85 -33.30 -6.51 12.55
CA GLU A 85 -33.67 -7.82 12.05
C GLU A 85 -32.84 -8.26 10.82
N PRO A 86 -32.50 -9.55 10.70
CA PRO A 86 -31.66 -10.06 9.62
C PRO A 86 -32.39 -10.09 8.28
N LYS A 87 -31.86 -9.38 7.28
CA LYS A 87 -32.27 -9.50 5.88
C LYS A 87 -31.99 -10.91 5.35
N THR A 88 -32.98 -11.45 4.64
CA THR A 88 -32.98 -12.73 3.92
C THR A 88 -31.71 -12.95 3.11
N VAL A 89 -30.93 -13.97 3.52
CA VAL A 89 -29.70 -14.42 2.84
C VAL A 89 -30.08 -15.19 1.58
N GLU A 90 -29.65 -14.68 0.41
CA GLU A 90 -29.70 -15.38 -0.86
C GLU A 90 -28.97 -16.73 -0.78
N LYS A 91 -29.60 -17.80 -1.29
CA LYS A 91 -29.06 -19.16 -1.32
C LYS A 91 -27.69 -19.18 -2.03
N ALA A 92 -26.62 -19.36 -1.25
CA ALA A 92 -25.26 -19.50 -1.76
C ALA A 92 -25.16 -20.69 -2.74
N LYS A 93 -24.50 -20.45 -3.88
CA LYS A 93 -24.17 -21.47 -4.89
C LYS A 93 -23.36 -22.62 -4.25
N PRO A 94 -23.48 -23.86 -4.78
CA PRO A 94 -22.82 -25.04 -4.22
C PRO A 94 -21.31 -24.82 -4.09
N ILE A 95 -20.80 -25.09 -2.89
CA ILE A 95 -19.39 -25.05 -2.53
C ILE A 95 -18.64 -26.01 -3.48
N LYS A 96 -17.63 -25.50 -4.20
CA LYS A 96 -16.76 -26.30 -5.07
C LYS A 96 -16.25 -27.51 -4.27
N LYS A 97 -16.37 -28.70 -4.87
CA LYS A 97 -15.89 -29.98 -4.33
C LYS A 97 -14.48 -29.80 -3.77
N GLU A 98 -14.29 -30.06 -2.48
CA GLU A 98 -12.99 -29.98 -1.83
C GLU A 98 -12.02 -30.93 -2.56
N ARG A 99 -11.01 -30.37 -3.23
CA ARG A 99 -10.02 -31.16 -3.96
C ARG A 99 -9.07 -31.81 -2.95
N GLU A 100 -8.75 -33.08 -3.14
CA GLU A 100 -7.77 -33.78 -2.30
C GLU A 100 -6.41 -33.08 -2.39
N ARG A 101 -5.86 -32.67 -1.25
CA ARG A 101 -4.54 -32.03 -1.19
C ARG A 101 -3.46 -33.06 -1.47
N LYS A 102 -2.55 -32.75 -2.40
CA LYS A 102 -1.37 -33.59 -2.64
C LYS A 102 -0.38 -33.48 -1.48
N THR A 103 0.31 -34.58 -1.23
CA THR A 103 1.44 -34.66 -0.29
C THR A 103 2.79 -34.73 -0.99
N ASP A 104 2.81 -34.99 -2.30
CA ASP A 104 4.02 -35.04 -3.12
C ASP A 104 4.32 -33.70 -3.80
N ARG A 105 5.62 -33.41 -3.99
CA ARG A 105 6.12 -32.19 -4.61
C ARG A 105 5.75 -32.11 -6.10
N GLY A 106 5.64 -33.25 -6.78
CA GLY A 106 5.23 -33.31 -8.18
C GLY A 106 6.16 -32.50 -9.09
N THR A 107 5.60 -31.62 -9.92
CA THR A 107 6.34 -30.79 -10.88
C THR A 107 7.04 -29.58 -10.27
N PHE A 108 6.72 -29.24 -9.02
CA PHE A 108 7.27 -28.06 -8.33
C PHE A 108 8.12 -28.50 -7.14
N GLU A 109 9.04 -27.65 -6.68
CA GLU A 109 9.88 -27.98 -5.51
C GLU A 109 9.10 -27.94 -4.17
N SER A 110 7.84 -27.48 -4.19
CA SER A 110 7.02 -27.14 -3.03
C SER A 110 5.62 -27.77 -3.15
N VAL A 111 5.20 -28.48 -2.12
CA VAL A 111 3.88 -29.11 -2.05
C VAL A 111 2.80 -28.02 -1.94
N ALA A 112 3.07 -26.97 -1.16
CA ALA A 112 2.17 -25.81 -1.04
C ALA A 112 1.92 -25.16 -2.41
N THR A 113 2.96 -24.94 -3.19
CA THR A 113 2.88 -24.32 -4.52
C THR A 113 2.25 -25.25 -5.56
N ASN A 114 2.53 -26.56 -5.48
CA ASN A 114 1.88 -27.56 -6.34
C ASN A 114 0.36 -27.56 -6.11
N ASN A 115 -0.08 -27.60 -4.84
CA ASN A 115 -1.49 -27.51 -4.46
C ASN A 115 -2.11 -26.18 -4.89
N TYR A 116 -1.37 -25.07 -4.80
CA TYR A 116 -1.84 -23.77 -5.25
C TYR A 116 -2.14 -23.73 -6.76
N PHE A 117 -1.32 -24.34 -7.61
CA PHE A 117 -1.55 -24.36 -9.06
C PHE A 117 -2.64 -25.33 -9.51
N GLU A 118 -3.21 -26.14 -8.60
CA GLU A 118 -4.34 -27.00 -8.95
C GLU A 118 -5.56 -26.17 -9.35
N GLY A 119 -6.03 -26.40 -10.57
CA GLY A 119 -7.14 -25.66 -11.19
C GLY A 119 -6.82 -24.19 -11.51
N TRP A 120 -5.54 -23.84 -11.65
CA TRP A 120 -5.10 -22.47 -11.95
C TRP A 120 -5.86 -21.85 -13.13
N ASP A 121 -6.01 -22.60 -14.21
CA ASP A 121 -6.56 -22.08 -15.45
C ASP A 121 -8.08 -21.91 -15.37
N GLU A 122 -8.77 -22.78 -14.61
CA GLU A 122 -10.22 -22.76 -14.40
C GLU A 122 -10.67 -21.81 -13.28
N ASP A 123 -9.86 -21.64 -12.23
CA ASP A 123 -10.25 -20.91 -11.03
C ASP A 123 -9.99 -19.40 -11.13
N ILE A 124 -9.12 -18.96 -12.05
CA ILE A 124 -8.71 -17.55 -12.19
C ILE A 124 -9.33 -16.94 -13.45
N GLU A 125 -10.15 -15.90 -13.27
CA GLU A 125 -10.79 -15.17 -14.37
C GLU A 125 -10.04 -13.88 -14.78
N LEU A 126 -8.77 -13.74 -14.37
CA LEU A 126 -8.01 -12.50 -14.54
C LEU A 126 -7.94 -12.06 -16.01
N LYS A 127 -8.60 -10.94 -16.30
CA LYS A 127 -8.58 -10.27 -17.61
C LYS A 127 -7.45 -9.23 -17.65
N GLY A 128 -6.96 -8.93 -18.84
CA GLY A 128 -5.83 -8.02 -19.05
C GLY A 128 -5.08 -8.42 -20.31
N ASN A 129 -3.76 -8.51 -20.25
CA ASN A 129 -2.96 -9.05 -21.34
C ASN A 129 -3.04 -10.61 -21.37
N PRO A 130 -2.96 -11.24 -22.56
CA PRO A 130 -3.07 -12.70 -22.71
C PRO A 130 -2.06 -13.50 -21.87
N GLU A 131 -0.88 -12.92 -21.64
CA GLU A 131 0.25 -13.58 -20.98
C GLU A 131 0.20 -13.47 -19.44
N ILE A 132 -0.76 -12.75 -18.88
CA ILE A 132 -0.76 -12.39 -17.46
C ILE A 132 -0.71 -13.59 -16.52
N LYS A 133 -1.51 -14.62 -16.81
CA LYS A 133 -1.56 -15.84 -15.99
C LYS A 133 -0.23 -16.58 -15.99
N GLU A 134 0.37 -16.74 -17.17
CA GLU A 134 1.63 -17.46 -17.31
C GLU A 134 2.80 -16.65 -16.72
N GLN A 135 2.83 -15.34 -16.93
CA GLN A 135 3.87 -14.49 -16.35
C GLN A 135 3.80 -14.49 -14.81
N ILE A 136 2.59 -14.40 -14.22
CA ILE A 136 2.40 -14.52 -12.77
C ILE A 136 2.86 -15.90 -12.27
N ARG A 137 2.46 -16.99 -12.94
CA ARG A 137 2.87 -18.36 -12.59
C ARG A 137 4.40 -18.48 -12.54
N GLN A 138 5.09 -18.01 -13.60
CA GLN A 138 6.56 -18.03 -13.65
C GLN A 138 7.19 -17.19 -12.55
N ASN A 139 6.65 -16.01 -12.30
CA ASN A 139 7.15 -15.11 -11.26
C ASN A 139 7.00 -15.73 -9.86
N ILE A 140 5.89 -16.41 -9.56
CA ILE A 140 5.69 -17.14 -8.30
C ILE A 140 6.76 -18.21 -8.11
N ILE A 141 7.01 -19.05 -9.12
CA ILE A 141 8.00 -20.13 -9.06
C ILE A 141 9.41 -19.57 -8.84
N GLN A 142 9.76 -18.52 -9.59
CA GLN A 142 11.06 -17.86 -9.47
C GLN A 142 11.25 -17.22 -8.10
N ALA A 143 10.23 -16.51 -7.60
CA ALA A 143 10.28 -15.85 -6.30
C ALA A 143 10.39 -16.86 -5.17
N GLU A 144 9.66 -17.98 -5.23
CA GLU A 144 9.79 -19.03 -4.21
C GLU A 144 11.22 -19.60 -4.19
N LYS A 145 11.77 -19.94 -5.36
CA LYS A 145 13.14 -20.45 -5.47
C LYS A 145 14.16 -19.46 -4.92
N ALA A 146 14.04 -18.18 -5.28
CA ALA A 146 14.93 -17.11 -4.82
C ALA A 146 14.83 -16.85 -3.31
N ASN A 147 13.72 -17.22 -2.66
CA ASN A 147 13.50 -17.05 -1.24
C ASN A 147 13.70 -18.34 -0.42
N ARG A 148 14.20 -19.43 -1.02
CA ARG A 148 14.34 -20.75 -0.38
C ARG A 148 14.97 -20.71 1.02
N GLU A 149 16.17 -20.13 1.12
CA GLU A 149 16.91 -20.04 2.39
C GLU A 149 16.13 -19.25 3.47
N ARG A 150 15.33 -18.25 3.06
CA ARG A 150 14.51 -17.47 3.99
C ARG A 150 13.36 -18.30 4.56
N TYR A 151 12.75 -19.17 3.76
CA TYR A 151 11.76 -20.12 4.26
C TYR A 151 12.39 -21.14 5.22
N GLU A 152 13.58 -21.64 4.91
CA GLU A 152 14.34 -22.56 5.77
C GLU A 152 14.65 -21.93 7.13
N TYR A 153 15.14 -20.69 7.14
CA TYR A 153 15.39 -19.94 8.36
C TYR A 153 14.11 -19.67 9.16
N ALA A 154 13.05 -19.19 8.52
CA ALA A 154 11.78 -18.89 9.18
C ALA A 154 11.10 -20.13 9.78
N ALA A 155 11.20 -21.28 9.10
CA ALA A 155 10.68 -22.54 9.60
C ALA A 155 11.50 -23.06 10.80
N ALA A 156 12.83 -22.94 10.74
CA ALA A 156 13.72 -23.31 11.83
C ALA A 156 13.48 -22.49 13.10
N ASP A 157 13.28 -21.17 12.98
CA ASP A 157 12.94 -20.26 14.08
C ASP A 157 11.66 -20.68 14.83
N LEU A 158 10.72 -21.27 14.11
CA LEU A 158 9.44 -21.75 14.65
C LEU A 158 9.46 -23.24 15.04
N GLY A 159 10.56 -23.95 14.81
CA GLY A 159 10.66 -25.39 15.07
C GLY A 159 9.71 -26.25 14.22
N VAL A 160 9.37 -25.81 13.01
CA VAL A 160 8.47 -26.53 12.08
C VAL A 160 9.19 -26.88 10.77
N SER A 161 8.58 -27.73 9.94
CA SER A 161 9.09 -27.98 8.58
C SER A 161 8.85 -26.78 7.65
N VAL A 162 9.65 -26.66 6.59
CA VAL A 162 9.48 -25.61 5.56
C VAL A 162 8.10 -25.65 4.92
N GLU A 163 7.60 -26.84 4.60
CA GLU A 163 6.29 -27.00 3.96
C GLU A 163 5.15 -26.67 4.91
N GLU A 164 5.28 -27.00 6.20
CA GLU A 164 4.33 -26.59 7.21
C GLU A 164 4.31 -25.06 7.39
N PHE A 165 5.49 -24.42 7.42
CA PHE A 165 5.58 -22.96 7.47
C PHE A 165 4.88 -22.31 6.26
N LYS A 166 5.18 -22.77 5.03
CA LYS A 166 4.54 -22.28 3.81
C LYS A 166 3.02 -22.47 3.83
N ALA A 167 2.54 -23.63 4.27
CA ALA A 167 1.11 -23.91 4.38
C ALA A 167 0.41 -22.98 5.38
N ARG A 168 1.03 -22.72 6.55
CA ARG A 168 0.51 -21.76 7.53
C ARG A 168 0.49 -20.33 6.98
N LEU A 169 1.55 -19.94 6.27
CA LEU A 169 1.63 -18.62 5.64
C LEU A 169 0.58 -18.46 4.53
N GLN A 170 0.42 -19.47 3.68
CA GLN A 170 -0.61 -19.51 2.64
C GLN A 170 -2.02 -19.32 3.24
N ALA A 171 -2.37 -20.11 4.26
CA ALA A 171 -3.67 -20.03 4.92
C ALA A 171 -3.92 -18.65 5.55
N LYS A 172 -2.89 -18.04 6.13
CA LYS A 172 -2.98 -16.69 6.73
C LYS A 172 -3.30 -15.62 5.69
N ILE A 173 -2.75 -15.75 4.49
CA ILE A 173 -2.95 -14.79 3.40
C ILE A 173 -4.33 -14.95 2.79
N GLU A 174 -4.78 -16.18 2.59
CA GLU A 174 -6.15 -16.48 2.16
C GLU A 174 -7.17 -15.91 3.15
N ASP A 175 -6.92 -16.09 4.46
CA ASP A 175 -7.76 -15.48 5.50
C ASP A 175 -7.76 -13.97 5.38
N MET A 176 -6.60 -13.31 5.30
CA MET A 176 -6.54 -11.86 5.10
C MET A 176 -7.36 -11.39 3.90
N VAL A 177 -7.16 -11.98 2.72
CA VAL A 177 -7.92 -11.63 1.50
C VAL A 177 -9.43 -11.78 1.72
N LYS A 178 -9.84 -12.82 2.45
CA LYS A 178 -11.24 -13.09 2.76
C LYS A 178 -11.88 -12.03 3.65
N ARG A 179 -11.16 -11.43 4.60
CA ARG A 179 -11.73 -10.44 5.55
C ARG A 179 -11.64 -9.00 5.08
N SER A 180 -10.69 -8.67 4.20
CA SER A 180 -10.50 -7.28 3.81
C SER A 180 -11.21 -6.87 2.53
N ASN A 181 -11.24 -5.55 2.31
CA ASN A 181 -11.89 -4.87 1.20
C ASN A 181 -10.85 -4.28 0.25
N PHE A 182 -11.32 -3.97 -0.95
CA PHE A 182 -10.52 -3.46 -2.05
C PHE A 182 -10.87 -1.99 -2.27
N PHE A 183 -9.85 -1.14 -2.35
CA PHE A 183 -10.05 0.30 -2.47
C PHE A 183 -9.19 0.92 -3.56
N ARG A 184 -9.60 2.12 -3.97
CA ARG A 184 -8.82 3.05 -4.78
C ARG A 184 -8.95 4.46 -4.19
N ALA A 185 -7.83 5.04 -3.75
CA ALA A 185 -7.77 6.45 -3.37
C ALA A 185 -7.78 7.33 -4.63
N THR A 186 -8.50 8.45 -4.58
CA THR A 186 -8.68 9.38 -5.70
C THR A 186 -8.58 10.82 -5.23
N GLN A 187 -7.85 11.64 -6.00
CA GLN A 187 -7.74 13.08 -5.77
C GLN A 187 -9.05 13.78 -6.09
N PHE A 188 -9.41 14.79 -5.30
CA PHE A 188 -10.68 15.50 -5.46
C PHE A 188 -10.81 16.14 -6.87
N GLU A 189 -9.74 16.70 -7.41
CA GLU A 189 -9.72 17.44 -8.68
C GLU A 189 -10.01 16.57 -9.91
N ILE A 190 -9.95 15.25 -9.78
CA ILE A 190 -10.25 14.31 -10.86
C ILE A 190 -11.58 13.57 -10.66
N LEU A 191 -12.27 13.82 -9.54
CA LEU A 191 -13.51 13.11 -9.19
C LEU A 191 -14.59 13.28 -10.26
N GLU A 192 -14.87 14.52 -10.67
CA GLU A 192 -15.89 14.83 -11.68
C GLU A 192 -15.57 14.16 -13.02
N LYS A 193 -14.29 14.13 -13.40
CA LYS A 193 -13.85 13.45 -14.63
C LYS A 193 -14.14 11.96 -14.57
N ILE A 194 -13.82 11.29 -13.46
CA ILE A 194 -14.04 9.84 -13.32
C ILE A 194 -15.53 9.53 -13.29
N MET A 195 -16.31 10.29 -12.52
CA MET A 195 -17.72 9.98 -12.27
C MET A 195 -18.64 10.36 -13.42
N ASN A 196 -18.51 11.59 -13.95
CA ASN A 196 -19.51 12.20 -14.83
C ASN A 196 -19.02 12.42 -16.26
N VAL A 197 -17.73 12.18 -16.56
CA VAL A 197 -17.16 12.40 -17.91
C VAL A 197 -16.66 11.10 -18.52
N ASP A 198 -15.71 10.44 -17.86
CA ASP A 198 -15.00 9.28 -18.37
C ASP A 198 -15.64 7.95 -17.94
N GLY A 199 -16.36 7.93 -16.81
CA GLY A 199 -16.97 6.72 -16.23
C GLY A 199 -15.96 5.68 -15.72
N ARG A 200 -14.65 6.02 -15.72
CA ARG A 200 -13.55 5.11 -15.36
C ARG A 200 -12.30 5.86 -14.93
N TRP A 201 -11.40 5.13 -14.27
CA TRP A 201 -10.03 5.60 -14.07
C TRP A 201 -9.22 5.41 -15.36
N LYS A 202 -8.38 6.41 -15.64
CA LYS A 202 -7.38 6.37 -16.71
C LYS A 202 -6.01 6.05 -16.15
N SER A 203 -5.21 5.28 -16.88
CA SER A 203 -3.82 4.99 -16.52
C SER A 203 -2.93 6.21 -16.75
N GLN A 204 -1.74 6.23 -16.15
CA GLN A 204 -0.75 7.30 -16.37
C GLN A 204 -0.32 7.43 -17.84
N PHE A 205 -0.48 6.37 -18.63
CA PHE A 205 -0.15 6.34 -20.06
C PHE A 205 -1.24 7.00 -20.91
N GLU A 206 -2.45 7.12 -20.37
CA GLU A 206 -3.55 7.84 -21.00
C GLU A 206 -3.55 9.32 -20.63
N THR A 207 -3.18 9.65 -19.39
CA THR A 207 -3.19 11.04 -18.89
C THR A 207 -1.86 11.77 -19.07
N GLY A 208 -0.76 11.04 -19.27
CA GLY A 208 0.59 11.59 -19.27
C GLY A 208 1.06 12.08 -17.89
N THR A 209 0.35 11.71 -16.82
CA THR A 209 0.62 12.15 -15.44
C THR A 209 0.61 10.98 -14.47
N SER A 210 1.48 11.00 -13.46
CA SER A 210 1.54 10.00 -12.38
C SER A 210 1.79 10.68 -11.05
N GLN A 211 1.09 10.25 -10.01
CA GLN A 211 1.32 10.65 -8.61
C GLN A 211 2.22 9.66 -7.85
N GLY A 212 2.66 8.59 -8.52
CA GLY A 212 3.58 7.58 -7.99
C GLY A 212 4.93 7.68 -8.68
N THR A 213 5.32 6.66 -9.45
CA THR A 213 6.53 6.71 -10.26
C THR A 213 6.33 7.59 -11.50
N PRO A 214 6.95 8.79 -11.58
CA PRO A 214 6.69 9.73 -12.67
C PRO A 214 7.30 9.28 -14.00
N ASN A 215 8.20 8.29 -14.00
CA ASN A 215 8.85 7.77 -15.20
C ASN A 215 7.97 6.69 -15.87
N PRO A 216 7.31 6.97 -17.02
CA PRO A 216 6.43 6.01 -17.68
C PRO A 216 7.16 4.78 -18.20
N GLY A 217 8.43 4.94 -18.60
CA GLY A 217 9.30 3.84 -19.02
C GLY A 217 9.53 2.85 -17.88
N PHE A 218 9.96 3.32 -16.71
CA PHE A 218 10.15 2.44 -15.55
C PHE A 218 8.88 1.67 -15.18
N ARG A 219 7.73 2.36 -15.23
CA ARG A 219 6.44 1.73 -14.96
C ARG A 219 6.09 0.66 -15.98
N ALA A 220 6.24 0.95 -17.27
CA ALA A 220 5.97 -0.03 -18.32
C ALA A 220 6.92 -1.23 -18.25
N ALA A 221 8.20 -1.03 -17.91
CA ALA A 221 9.14 -2.13 -17.66
C ALA A 221 8.64 -3.02 -16.51
N SER A 222 8.18 -2.40 -15.43
CA SER A 222 7.70 -3.12 -14.25
C SER A 222 6.40 -3.89 -14.55
N GLU A 223 5.43 -3.28 -15.24
CA GLU A 223 4.20 -3.96 -15.68
C GLU A 223 4.50 -5.11 -16.65
N MET A 224 5.49 -4.96 -17.54
CA MET A 224 5.93 -6.03 -18.45
C MET A 224 6.53 -7.21 -17.67
N ARG A 225 7.36 -6.96 -16.66
CA ARG A 225 7.94 -8.04 -15.82
C ARG A 225 6.88 -8.72 -14.96
N MET A 226 6.01 -7.94 -14.32
CA MET A 226 5.03 -8.48 -13.38
C MET A 226 3.91 -9.23 -14.09
N PHE A 227 3.45 -8.71 -15.22
CA PHE A 227 2.20 -9.13 -15.86
C PHE A 227 2.38 -9.53 -17.33
N GLY A 228 3.53 -9.29 -17.95
CA GLY A 228 3.75 -9.61 -19.36
C GLY A 228 3.17 -8.57 -20.33
N PHE A 229 2.73 -7.41 -19.84
CA PHE A 229 2.18 -6.35 -20.68
C PHE A 229 3.16 -5.96 -21.79
N ASN A 230 2.68 -6.06 -23.04
CA ASN A 230 3.40 -5.64 -24.23
C ASN A 230 4.80 -6.26 -24.34
N LYS A 231 4.95 -7.51 -23.89
CA LYS A 231 6.18 -8.28 -24.02
C LYS A 231 6.56 -8.39 -25.50
N ILE A 232 7.69 -7.81 -25.86
CA ILE A 232 8.27 -7.98 -27.20
C ILE A 232 9.10 -9.27 -27.18
N SER A 233 8.89 -10.14 -28.15
CA SER A 233 9.55 -11.46 -28.27
C SER A 233 11.06 -11.43 -28.13
N ASP A 234 11.69 -10.33 -28.55
CA ASP A 234 13.15 -10.19 -28.65
C ASP A 234 13.74 -9.12 -27.71
N PHE A 235 12.91 -8.52 -26.84
CA PHE A 235 13.35 -7.41 -25.98
C PHE A 235 13.77 -7.92 -24.60
N ASN A 236 15.05 -8.25 -24.49
CA ASN A 236 15.65 -8.74 -23.25
C ASN A 236 16.23 -7.54 -22.46
N MET A 237 15.37 -6.78 -21.77
CA MET A 237 15.82 -5.57 -21.08
C MET A 237 16.60 -5.91 -19.80
N PRO A 238 17.83 -5.39 -19.63
CA PRO A 238 18.50 -5.43 -18.34
C PRO A 238 17.70 -4.61 -17.32
N ILE A 239 17.40 -5.23 -16.17
CA ILE A 239 16.48 -4.78 -15.12
C ILE A 239 16.88 -3.44 -14.46
N THR A 240 18.09 -2.95 -14.70
CA THR A 240 18.77 -2.00 -13.81
C THR A 240 18.75 -0.55 -14.27
N THR A 241 18.36 -0.24 -15.51
CA THR A 241 18.47 1.13 -16.01
C THR A 241 17.16 1.88 -15.87
N TYR A 242 17.04 2.65 -14.78
CA TYR A 242 16.32 3.93 -14.82
C TYR A 242 16.80 4.69 -16.07
N GLY A 243 16.02 4.68 -17.15
CA GLY A 243 16.37 5.34 -18.40
C GLY A 243 16.60 4.45 -19.63
N ALA A 244 16.32 3.14 -19.56
CA ALA A 244 16.19 2.38 -20.80
C ALA A 244 15.00 2.91 -21.62
N GLU A 245 15.26 3.29 -22.88
CA GLU A 245 14.22 3.77 -23.79
C GLU A 245 13.27 2.62 -24.13
N ILE A 246 12.06 2.67 -23.57
CA ILE A 246 10.98 1.79 -23.98
C ILE A 246 10.38 2.36 -25.26
N PRO A 247 10.27 1.57 -26.35
CA PRO A 247 9.68 2.06 -27.58
C PRO A 247 8.28 2.65 -27.35
N GLU A 248 7.98 3.80 -27.96
CA GLU A 248 6.69 4.49 -27.76
C GLU A 248 5.49 3.59 -28.08
N ALA A 249 5.63 2.71 -29.09
CA ALA A 249 4.61 1.72 -29.42
C ALA A 249 4.27 0.79 -28.23
N VAL A 250 5.26 0.42 -27.40
CA VAL A 250 5.05 -0.38 -26.19
C VAL A 250 4.34 0.44 -25.12
N LEU A 251 4.67 1.73 -24.98
CA LEU A 251 4.01 2.62 -24.01
C LEU A 251 2.53 2.80 -24.35
N GLN A 252 2.21 3.06 -25.62
CA GLN A 252 0.85 3.32 -26.08
C GLN A 252 -0.01 2.06 -26.24
N ASN A 253 0.60 0.89 -26.49
CA ASN A 253 -0.18 -0.33 -26.70
C ASN A 253 -0.99 -0.70 -25.44
N ASN A 254 -2.30 -0.91 -25.62
CA ASN A 254 -3.25 -1.29 -24.58
C ASN A 254 -3.25 -0.37 -23.34
N LYS A 255 -2.95 0.93 -23.48
CA LYS A 255 -2.85 1.86 -22.34
C LYS A 255 -4.14 1.95 -21.50
N GLU A 256 -5.30 1.73 -22.10
CA GLU A 256 -6.62 1.69 -21.48
C GLU A 256 -6.82 0.42 -20.62
N ARG A 257 -6.07 -0.65 -20.91
CA ARG A 257 -6.17 -1.95 -20.26
C ARG A 257 -5.08 -2.17 -19.22
N ARG A 258 -4.12 -1.24 -19.12
CA ARG A 258 -3.06 -1.26 -18.11
C ARG A 258 -3.67 -1.18 -16.70
N PRO A 259 -2.95 -1.70 -15.69
CA PRO A 259 -3.55 -1.80 -14.38
C PRO A 259 -3.77 -0.44 -13.72
N ILE A 260 -4.90 -0.28 -13.05
CA ILE A 260 -5.19 0.84 -12.13
C ILE A 260 -4.79 0.41 -10.73
N TYR A 261 -4.07 1.26 -10.01
CA TYR A 261 -3.43 0.88 -8.75
C TYR A 261 -4.25 1.38 -7.57
N GLY A 262 -4.52 0.51 -6.61
CA GLY A 262 -5.21 0.83 -5.38
C GLY A 262 -4.59 0.09 -4.21
N TYR A 263 -5.39 -0.18 -3.21
CA TYR A 263 -4.91 -0.77 -1.97
C TYR A 263 -5.96 -1.65 -1.32
N PHE A 264 -5.51 -2.42 -0.34
CA PHE A 264 -6.29 -3.44 0.34
C PHE A 264 -6.31 -3.16 1.84
N SER A 265 -7.49 -3.15 2.48
CA SER A 265 -7.65 -2.79 3.90
C SER A 265 -8.84 -3.51 4.52
N ASP A 266 -8.71 -3.95 5.78
CA ASP A 266 -9.78 -4.58 6.58
C ASP A 266 -10.51 -3.55 7.45
N GLU A 267 -10.18 -2.27 7.27
CA GLU A 267 -10.97 -1.15 7.77
C GLU A 267 -12.10 -0.85 6.77
N GLU A 268 -13.29 -0.53 7.29
CA GLU A 268 -14.52 -0.41 6.52
C GLU A 268 -14.46 0.73 5.49
N HIS A 269 -13.79 1.83 5.85
CA HIS A 269 -13.69 3.03 5.04
C HIS A 269 -12.34 3.16 4.31
N GLY A 270 -11.55 2.09 4.33
CA GLY A 270 -10.27 2.01 3.64
C GLY A 270 -9.19 2.89 4.25
N ALA A 271 -9.27 3.23 5.53
CA ALA A 271 -8.14 3.89 6.19
C ALA A 271 -6.94 2.93 6.28
N ILE A 272 -5.74 3.46 6.05
CA ILE A 272 -4.47 2.75 6.27
C ILE A 272 -3.52 3.68 7.03
N ASN A 273 -3.04 3.23 8.19
CA ASN A 273 -1.91 3.83 8.93
C ASN A 273 -1.26 2.85 9.91
N SER A 274 -0.23 3.30 10.61
CA SER A 274 0.51 2.52 11.60
C SER A 274 -0.35 1.96 12.74
N TYR A 275 -1.56 2.49 12.93
CA TYR A 275 -2.51 2.05 13.94
C TYR A 275 -3.76 1.37 13.35
N GLY A 276 -3.88 1.31 12.02
CA GLY A 276 -5.10 0.86 11.34
C GLY A 276 -6.34 1.71 11.64
N LYS A 277 -6.17 2.97 12.06
CA LYS A 277 -7.25 3.91 12.49
C LYS A 277 -6.88 5.34 12.18
N ILE A 278 -7.75 6.10 11.51
CA ILE A 278 -7.61 7.54 11.21
C ILE A 278 -7.11 8.37 12.44
N PRO A 279 -6.15 9.35 12.36
CA PRO A 279 -5.08 9.71 11.39
C PRO A 279 -3.63 9.67 12.01
N PRO A 280 -2.48 9.67 11.25
CA PRO A 280 -2.14 10.53 10.09
C PRO A 280 -1.63 9.75 8.83
N PRO A 281 -1.20 10.44 7.72
CA PRO A 281 -1.20 9.90 6.36
C PRO A 281 -0.15 8.82 6.12
N THR A 282 -0.52 7.83 5.30
CA THR A 282 0.41 6.86 4.72
C THR A 282 0.74 7.21 3.29
N ASN A 283 1.68 6.48 2.70
CA ASN A 283 1.98 6.52 1.27
C ASN A 283 0.73 6.43 0.36
N VAL A 284 -0.38 5.86 0.83
CA VAL A 284 -1.64 5.77 0.09
C VAL A 284 -2.28 7.15 -0.16
N SER A 285 -2.15 8.10 0.77
CA SER A 285 -2.78 9.43 0.63
C SER A 285 -2.18 10.24 -0.51
N SER A 286 -0.98 9.89 -0.99
CA SER A 286 -0.40 10.47 -2.21
C SER A 286 -1.28 10.26 -3.44
N TYR A 287 -2.08 9.18 -3.45
CA TYR A 287 -3.01 8.87 -4.52
C TYR A 287 -4.36 9.58 -4.42
N GLY A 288 -4.67 10.17 -3.25
CA GLY A 288 -5.90 10.91 -3.01
C GLY A 288 -6.48 10.74 -1.62
N THR A 289 -7.49 11.56 -1.31
CA THR A 289 -8.20 11.62 -0.02
C THR A 289 -9.60 11.01 -0.06
N ILE A 290 -10.11 10.67 -1.25
CA ILE A 290 -11.42 10.07 -1.47
C ILE A 290 -11.24 8.58 -1.74
N ASN A 291 -11.87 7.73 -0.91
CA ASN A 291 -11.70 6.28 -1.00
C ASN A 291 -12.89 5.65 -1.73
N PHE A 292 -12.62 5.02 -2.88
CA PHE A 292 -13.59 4.22 -3.60
C PHE A 292 -13.47 2.77 -3.17
N LYS A 293 -14.50 2.24 -2.53
CA LYS A 293 -14.60 0.81 -2.23
C LYS A 293 -15.07 0.07 -3.47
N ILE A 294 -14.31 -0.94 -3.88
CA ILE A 294 -14.58 -1.74 -5.06
C ILE A 294 -15.34 -3.00 -4.63
N LYS A 295 -16.39 -3.32 -5.39
CA LYS A 295 -17.20 -4.53 -5.19
C LYS A 295 -16.29 -5.75 -5.12
N LYS A 296 -16.33 -6.47 -4.00
CA LYS A 296 -15.39 -7.55 -3.70
C LYS A 296 -15.37 -8.62 -4.78
N GLU A 297 -16.54 -9.03 -5.29
CA GLU A 297 -16.67 -10.02 -6.34
C GLU A 297 -16.09 -9.59 -7.69
N LYS A 298 -16.05 -8.28 -7.97
CA LYS A 298 -15.39 -7.70 -9.15
C LYS A 298 -13.89 -7.64 -8.94
N ALA A 299 -13.46 -7.15 -7.78
CA ALA A 299 -12.05 -7.04 -7.43
C ALA A 299 -11.34 -8.41 -7.49
N LEU A 300 -11.93 -9.47 -6.90
CA LEU A 300 -11.34 -10.81 -6.92
C LEU A 300 -11.08 -11.34 -8.34
N LYS A 301 -11.91 -10.94 -9.33
CA LYS A 301 -11.76 -11.36 -10.73
C LYS A 301 -10.78 -10.51 -11.52
N LYS A 302 -10.60 -9.24 -11.14
CA LYS A 302 -9.84 -8.25 -11.91
C LYS A 302 -8.50 -7.89 -11.31
N ALA A 303 -8.26 -8.20 -10.03
CA ALA A 303 -7.12 -7.68 -9.31
C ALA A 303 -6.00 -8.70 -9.09
N THR A 304 -4.78 -8.18 -9.03
CA THR A 304 -3.65 -8.83 -8.36
C THR A 304 -3.29 -8.08 -7.06
N LEU A 305 -2.56 -8.76 -6.19
CA LEU A 305 -2.13 -8.30 -4.88
C LEU A 305 -0.63 -8.45 -4.72
N THR A 306 0.01 -7.41 -4.18
CA THR A 306 1.37 -7.46 -3.65
C THR A 306 1.35 -6.90 -2.24
N PHE A 307 1.88 -7.62 -1.26
CA PHE A 307 1.88 -7.17 0.14
C PHE A 307 3.06 -6.21 0.43
N HIS A 308 3.30 -5.32 -0.54
CA HIS A 308 4.32 -4.27 -0.55
C HIS A 308 4.08 -3.36 -1.78
N ASP A 309 4.84 -2.26 -1.87
CA ASP A 309 5.04 -1.51 -3.12
C ASP A 309 5.65 -2.42 -4.20
N SER A 310 4.89 -2.68 -5.27
CA SER A 310 5.28 -3.56 -6.38
C SER A 310 6.29 -2.92 -7.34
N LEU A 311 6.48 -1.61 -7.26
CA LEU A 311 7.40 -0.85 -8.12
C LEU A 311 8.80 -0.73 -7.51
N SER A 312 9.03 -1.29 -6.33
CA SER A 312 10.37 -1.33 -5.73
C SER A 312 11.38 -2.02 -6.67
N PRO A 313 12.60 -1.49 -6.85
CA PRO A 313 13.62 -2.03 -7.75
C PRO A 313 13.94 -3.51 -7.54
N SER A 314 13.77 -4.00 -6.31
CA SER A 314 14.11 -5.37 -5.91
C SER A 314 13.17 -6.46 -6.43
N ASN A 315 11.93 -6.15 -6.81
CA ASN A 315 10.94 -7.06 -7.45
C ASN A 315 10.87 -8.51 -6.92
N GLY A 316 11.28 -8.75 -5.68
CA GLY A 316 11.39 -10.09 -5.10
C GLY A 316 10.05 -10.69 -4.64
N TRP A 317 8.95 -9.97 -4.87
CA TRP A 317 7.60 -10.25 -4.36
C TRP A 317 6.63 -10.02 -5.52
N PRO A 318 6.35 -11.06 -6.31
CA PRO A 318 5.51 -10.92 -7.47
C PRO A 318 4.05 -10.72 -7.06
N PRO A 319 3.28 -9.91 -7.81
CA PRO A 319 1.84 -9.85 -7.63
C PRO A 319 1.19 -11.22 -7.86
N THR A 320 0.16 -11.53 -7.08
CA THR A 320 -0.61 -12.78 -7.19
C THR A 320 -2.09 -12.47 -7.37
N PRO A 321 -2.91 -13.32 -8.01
CA PRO A 321 -4.32 -13.01 -8.25
C PRO A 321 -5.09 -12.86 -6.93
N ALA A 322 -5.95 -11.84 -6.82
CA ALA A 322 -6.72 -11.60 -5.60
C ALA A 322 -7.68 -12.76 -5.28
N ALA A 323 -8.28 -13.40 -6.29
CA ALA A 323 -9.11 -14.60 -6.08
C ALA A 323 -8.33 -15.82 -5.57
N LYS A 324 -7.00 -15.83 -5.72
CA LYS A 324 -6.13 -16.96 -5.37
C LYS A 324 -4.76 -16.41 -4.96
N PRO A 325 -4.64 -15.76 -3.78
CA PRO A 325 -3.39 -15.12 -3.38
C PRO A 325 -2.32 -16.16 -3.03
N HIS A 326 -1.04 -15.83 -3.13
CA HIS A 326 0.06 -16.76 -2.81
C HIS A 326 1.09 -16.15 -1.85
N PHE A 327 1.70 -16.97 -1.00
CA PHE A 327 2.69 -16.49 -0.02
C PHE A 327 3.94 -15.83 -0.60
N THR A 328 4.25 -16.07 -1.86
CA THR A 328 5.39 -15.43 -2.52
C THR A 328 5.23 -13.92 -2.72
N SER A 329 4.02 -13.37 -2.63
CA SER A 329 3.81 -11.92 -2.70
C SER A 329 4.26 -11.17 -1.44
N PHE A 330 4.88 -11.86 -0.47
CA PHE A 330 5.36 -11.29 0.79
C PHE A 330 6.87 -11.15 0.88
N ARG A 331 7.28 -10.13 1.65
CA ARG A 331 8.65 -9.89 2.04
C ARG A 331 9.06 -10.60 3.32
N LEU A 332 9.51 -11.84 3.19
CA LEU A 332 10.02 -12.63 4.32
C LEU A 332 11.24 -12.03 4.99
N SER A 333 12.08 -11.29 4.25
CA SER A 333 13.33 -10.73 4.78
C SER A 333 13.13 -9.77 5.94
N TYR A 334 11.94 -9.21 6.12
CA TYR A 334 11.64 -8.25 7.19
C TYR A 334 11.18 -8.92 8.49
N PHE A 335 10.58 -10.11 8.40
CA PHE A 335 9.85 -10.70 9.52
C PHE A 335 10.36 -12.09 9.91
N GLY A 336 11.03 -12.81 9.00
CA GLY A 336 11.41 -14.21 9.23
C GLY A 336 10.20 -15.05 9.65
N GLY A 337 10.35 -15.86 10.70
CA GLY A 337 9.27 -16.68 11.28
C GLY A 337 8.17 -15.85 11.97
N LYS A 338 8.49 -14.64 12.45
CA LYS A 338 7.54 -13.78 13.18
C LYS A 338 6.38 -13.29 12.33
N ILE A 339 6.48 -13.38 10.99
CA ILE A 339 5.43 -12.97 10.05
C ILE A 339 4.08 -13.62 10.38
N LEU A 340 4.07 -14.86 10.87
CA LEU A 340 2.83 -15.56 11.22
C LEU A 340 2.10 -14.92 12.42
N ASN A 341 2.82 -14.23 13.30
CA ASN A 341 2.26 -13.60 14.51
C ASN A 341 2.06 -12.09 14.34
N GLU A 342 2.93 -11.43 13.59
CA GLU A 342 2.93 -9.97 13.43
C GLU A 342 1.92 -9.48 12.39
N LEU A 343 1.62 -10.31 11.39
CA LEU A 343 0.64 -9.97 10.37
C LEU A 343 -0.79 -10.14 10.91
N LYS A 344 -1.29 -9.10 11.60
CA LYS A 344 -2.60 -9.13 12.27
C LYS A 344 -3.74 -8.59 11.40
N SER A 345 -3.44 -7.65 10.52
CA SER A 345 -4.42 -6.89 9.74
C SER A 345 -3.77 -6.32 8.48
N SER A 346 -4.60 -6.06 7.46
CA SER A 346 -4.20 -5.41 6.21
C SER A 346 -4.25 -3.88 6.26
N SER A 347 -5.03 -3.31 7.19
CA SER A 347 -5.17 -1.85 7.39
C SER A 347 -4.03 -1.25 8.19
N VAL A 348 -3.34 -2.08 8.99
CA VAL A 348 -2.14 -1.65 9.70
C VAL A 348 -0.97 -1.69 8.73
N THR A 349 -0.20 -0.58 8.64
CA THR A 349 1.09 -0.56 7.95
C THR A 349 2.11 -1.39 8.72
N ASN A 350 1.91 -2.70 8.77
CA ASN A 350 2.83 -3.65 9.36
C ASN A 350 4.11 -3.76 8.54
N TRP A 351 4.21 -3.05 7.40
CA TRP A 351 5.19 -3.22 6.35
C TRP A 351 6.21 -2.06 6.27
N ASN A 352 6.65 -1.49 7.39
CA ASN A 352 7.47 -0.27 7.40
C ASN A 352 6.80 0.87 6.62
N GLU A 353 5.59 1.28 7.04
CA GLU A 353 4.78 2.33 6.38
C GLU A 353 4.25 1.97 4.97
N ASN A 354 4.52 0.77 4.46
CA ASN A 354 3.94 0.31 3.20
C ASN A 354 2.53 -0.27 3.40
N TYR A 355 1.78 -0.27 2.31
CA TYR A 355 0.42 -0.83 2.22
C TYR A 355 0.43 -2.08 1.34
N THR A 356 -0.64 -2.87 1.42
CA THR A 356 -0.87 -3.94 0.44
C THR A 356 -1.42 -3.31 -0.82
N GLU A 357 -0.64 -3.38 -1.90
CA GLU A 357 -0.99 -2.80 -3.18
C GLU A 357 -1.93 -3.74 -3.96
N VAL A 358 -2.94 -3.15 -4.57
CA VAL A 358 -3.87 -3.82 -5.47
C VAL A 358 -3.65 -3.29 -6.88
N GLN A 359 -3.55 -4.17 -7.88
CA GLN A 359 -3.51 -3.76 -9.28
C GLN A 359 -4.73 -4.30 -10.00
N TYR A 360 -5.68 -3.41 -10.37
CA TYR A 360 -6.90 -3.74 -11.08
C TYR A 360 -6.65 -3.76 -12.60
N HIS A 361 -6.75 -4.93 -13.21
CA HIS A 361 -6.51 -5.14 -14.64
C HIS A 361 -7.76 -4.92 -15.47
N ASP A 362 -7.56 -4.64 -16.77
CA ASP A 362 -8.65 -4.38 -17.74
C ASP A 362 -9.48 -3.14 -17.38
N GLY A 363 -8.83 -2.14 -16.78
CA GLY A 363 -9.42 -0.89 -16.33
C GLY A 363 -10.28 -1.02 -15.07
N LEU A 364 -10.62 0.11 -14.46
CA LEU A 364 -11.53 0.21 -13.32
C LEU A 364 -12.63 1.20 -13.69
N THR A 365 -13.90 0.82 -13.52
CA THR A 365 -15.06 1.61 -13.97
C THR A 365 -16.01 1.90 -12.82
N MET A 366 -16.95 2.83 -13.00
CA MET A 366 -17.98 3.11 -11.99
C MET A 366 -18.85 1.89 -11.67
N ASP A 367 -19.06 0.96 -12.61
CA ASP A 367 -19.80 -0.29 -12.38
C ASP A 367 -19.11 -1.22 -11.36
N ASP A 368 -17.80 -1.08 -11.21
CA ASP A 368 -17.00 -1.86 -10.25
C ASP A 368 -17.09 -1.29 -8.82
N VAL A 369 -17.60 -0.06 -8.65
CA VAL A 369 -17.64 0.65 -7.36
C VAL A 369 -18.84 0.19 -6.53
N GLU A 370 -18.61 -0.04 -5.25
CA GLU A 370 -19.62 -0.33 -4.23
C GLU A 370 -20.05 0.97 -3.54
N SER A 371 -19.08 1.76 -3.06
CA SER A 371 -19.32 2.98 -2.30
C SER A 371 -18.14 3.96 -2.39
N ILE A 372 -18.40 5.22 -2.10
CA ILE A 372 -17.45 6.32 -2.06
C ILE A 372 -17.41 6.83 -0.62
N HIS A 373 -16.24 6.84 -0.02
CA HIS A 373 -16.02 7.19 1.38
C HIS A 373 -15.22 8.49 1.47
N VAL A 374 -15.76 9.46 2.21
CA VAL A 374 -15.10 10.76 2.45
C VAL A 374 -15.16 11.13 3.92
N SER A 375 -14.10 11.76 4.41
CA SER A 375 -14.04 12.26 5.78
C SER A 375 -13.11 13.45 5.86
N THR A 376 -13.46 14.43 6.69
CA THR A 376 -12.54 15.53 7.01
C THR A 376 -11.28 15.03 7.72
N HIS A 377 -11.37 13.89 8.43
CA HIS A 377 -10.23 13.26 9.06
C HIS A 377 -9.27 12.59 8.06
N ASN A 378 -9.73 12.34 6.83
CA ASN A 378 -8.89 11.86 5.72
C ASN A 378 -8.28 13.00 4.89
N GLY A 379 -8.42 14.25 5.34
CA GLY A 379 -7.86 15.41 4.67
C GLY A 379 -8.75 16.02 3.57
N VAL A 380 -10.02 15.60 3.49
CA VAL A 380 -11.01 16.26 2.60
C VAL A 380 -11.51 17.53 3.29
N TYR A 381 -11.44 18.69 2.64
CA TYR A 381 -11.91 19.93 3.24
C TYR A 381 -13.45 20.00 3.27
N PRO A 382 -14.08 20.70 4.24
CA PRO A 382 -15.53 20.83 4.31
C PRO A 382 -16.18 21.38 3.04
N GLU A 383 -15.50 22.30 2.34
CA GLU A 383 -15.98 22.83 1.06
C GLU A 383 -15.90 21.81 -0.08
N GLU A 384 -14.86 20.96 -0.08
CA GLU A 384 -14.76 19.84 -1.02
C GLU A 384 -15.87 18.83 -0.78
N ILE A 385 -16.25 18.52 0.47
CA ILE A 385 -17.38 17.62 0.76
C ILE A 385 -18.68 18.13 0.13
N LYS A 386 -18.95 19.45 0.19
CA LYS A 386 -20.14 20.03 -0.48
C LYS A 386 -20.08 19.81 -1.99
N GLU A 387 -18.91 19.96 -2.59
CA GLU A 387 -18.73 19.76 -4.02
C GLU A 387 -18.79 18.28 -4.43
N ILE A 388 -18.25 17.38 -3.61
CA ILE A 388 -18.37 15.92 -3.77
C ILE A 388 -19.85 15.52 -3.76
N ARG A 389 -20.65 16.06 -2.83
CA ARG A 389 -22.11 15.84 -2.81
C ARG A 389 -22.78 16.33 -4.10
N ARG A 390 -22.38 17.49 -4.63
CA ARG A 390 -22.88 18.01 -5.92
C ARG A 390 -22.56 17.03 -7.06
N ILE A 391 -21.28 16.67 -7.21
CA ILE A 391 -20.79 15.74 -8.25
C ILE A 391 -21.52 14.39 -8.14
N PHE A 392 -21.67 13.86 -6.93
CA PHE A 392 -22.36 12.59 -6.70
C PHE A 392 -23.85 12.66 -7.00
N LYS A 393 -24.51 13.77 -6.68
CA LYS A 393 -25.92 14.00 -7.03
C LYS A 393 -26.10 14.00 -8.55
N GLU A 394 -25.23 14.70 -9.29
CA GLU A 394 -25.26 14.72 -10.76
C GLU A 394 -25.04 13.33 -11.34
N TYR A 395 -24.09 12.57 -10.80
CA TYR A 395 -23.87 11.18 -11.18
C TYR A 395 -25.15 10.36 -10.97
N LYS A 396 -25.83 10.52 -9.83
CA LYS A 396 -27.09 9.82 -9.53
C LYS A 396 -28.26 10.24 -10.41
N GLU A 397 -28.28 11.48 -10.89
CA GLU A 397 -29.27 11.95 -11.87
C GLU A 397 -29.04 11.32 -13.25
N GLN A 398 -27.78 11.15 -13.65
CA GLN A 398 -27.39 10.50 -14.92
C GLN A 398 -27.50 8.96 -14.86
N HIS A 399 -27.31 8.38 -13.67
CA HIS A 399 -27.32 6.94 -13.39
C HIS A 399 -28.28 6.59 -12.23
N PRO A 400 -29.60 6.78 -12.43
CA PRO A 400 -30.58 6.53 -11.38
C PRO A 400 -30.56 5.08 -10.87
N GLU A 401 -30.22 4.13 -11.73
CA GLU A 401 -30.07 2.69 -11.44
C GLU A 401 -28.84 2.35 -10.58
N SER A 402 -27.84 3.23 -10.52
CA SER A 402 -26.60 2.95 -9.80
C SER A 402 -26.86 2.72 -8.31
N THR A 403 -26.29 1.66 -7.74
CA THR A 403 -26.43 1.33 -6.32
C THR A 403 -25.30 1.91 -5.46
N ILE A 404 -24.41 2.71 -6.06
CA ILE A 404 -23.27 3.30 -5.35
C ILE A 404 -23.78 4.22 -4.24
N GLN A 405 -23.15 4.15 -3.07
CA GLN A 405 -23.45 5.01 -1.93
C GLN A 405 -22.32 6.02 -1.71
N LEU A 406 -22.68 7.25 -1.35
CA LEU A 406 -21.74 8.21 -0.77
C LEU A 406 -21.84 8.12 0.76
N ILE A 407 -20.72 7.81 1.40
CA ILE A 407 -20.60 7.61 2.84
C ILE A 407 -19.67 8.69 3.39
N GLU A 408 -20.22 9.49 4.29
CA GLU A 408 -19.48 10.48 5.07
C GLU A 408 -19.36 9.94 6.50
N PHE A 409 -18.14 9.92 7.04
CA PHE A 409 -17.84 9.27 8.31
C PHE A 409 -16.87 10.06 9.19
#